data_AF-A0A3M1LFY8-F1
#
_entry.id   AF-A0A3M1LFY8-F1
#
_cell.length_a   1.000
_cell.length_b   1.000
_cell.length_c   1.000
_cell.angle_alpha   90.00
_cell.angle_beta   90.00
_cell.angle_gamma   90.00
#
_symmetry.space_group_name_H-M   'P 1'
#
loop_
_entity.id
_entity.type
_entity.pdbx_description
1 polymer ?
#
loop_
_entity_poly.entity_id
_entity_poly.type
_entity_poly.pdbx_seq_one_letter_code
_entity_poly.pdbx_strand_id
1 'polypeptide(L)'
;MRFGVTLGTLLNYDDIPKCAKIADKYADLILIPESWGRDAFVTLGVLSNITNNSMLGSGIVSIYSRTSASIAMAAATLDAYSNKRAFIGLGASSKSIVENWHGLEFKDNVTRMREYVESIRLILSNKKVNYNGKIVKIRNFKLGFKPVRDKIPIYIAAIKTKMLNLALEIGDGLIIFLYPIHEIPNVLRKIKRDEFKV
;
A
#
# COMPACT_ATOMS: atom_id res chain seq x y z
N MET A 1 -8.86 13.51 13.39
CA MET A 1 -7.90 13.76 12.29
C MET A 1 -6.62 13.02 12.65
N ARG A 2 -6.07 12.22 11.73
CA ARG A 2 -4.82 11.48 11.96
C ARG A 2 -3.67 12.13 11.20
N PHE A 3 -2.48 12.07 11.75
CA PHE A 3 -1.27 12.65 11.18
C PHE A 3 -0.30 11.55 10.74
N GLY A 4 0.29 11.69 9.56
CA GLY A 4 1.24 10.72 9.01
C GLY A 4 2.51 11.39 8.50
N VAL A 5 3.64 10.69 8.60
CA VAL A 5 4.94 11.15 8.11
C VAL A 5 5.47 10.18 7.07
N THR A 6 5.87 10.70 5.90
CA THR A 6 6.58 9.91 4.90
C THR A 6 8.08 10.04 5.11
N LEU A 7 8.76 8.94 5.43
CA LEU A 7 10.22 8.90 5.57
C LEU A 7 10.83 8.46 4.24
N GLY A 8 11.32 9.45 3.51
CA GLY A 8 11.53 9.36 2.07
C GLY A 8 12.91 8.90 1.61
N THR A 9 13.01 8.87 0.28
CA THR A 9 14.16 8.41 -0.53
C THR A 9 15.46 9.16 -0.21
N LEU A 10 15.37 10.43 0.18
CA LEU A 10 16.53 11.33 0.34
C LEU A 10 17.19 11.24 1.71
N LEU A 11 16.57 10.58 2.69
CA LEU A 11 17.20 10.33 3.98
C LEU A 11 18.33 9.30 3.80
N ASN A 12 19.42 9.42 4.57
CA ASN A 12 20.46 8.39 4.59
C ASN A 12 20.01 7.16 5.40
N TYR A 13 20.86 6.12 5.45
CA TYR A 13 20.54 4.88 6.17
C TYR A 13 20.33 5.08 7.67
N ASP A 14 21.08 5.98 8.29
CA ASP A 14 21.02 6.21 9.74
C ASP A 14 19.85 7.10 10.14
N ASP A 15 19.41 7.98 9.24
CA ASP A 15 18.35 8.96 9.52
C ASP A 15 16.97 8.32 9.51
N ILE A 16 16.70 7.34 8.65
CA ILE A 16 15.38 6.69 8.58
C ILE A 16 14.97 6.10 9.95
N PRO A 17 15.80 5.24 10.61
CA PRO A 17 15.50 4.73 11.94
C PRO A 17 15.37 5.82 13.01
N LYS A 18 16.21 6.86 12.97
CA LYS A 18 16.18 7.97 13.95
C LYS A 18 14.89 8.77 13.81
N CYS A 19 14.55 9.18 12.60
CA CYS A 19 13.31 9.89 12.30
C CYS A 19 12.08 9.05 12.64
N ALA A 20 12.10 7.74 12.35
CA ALA A 20 11.00 6.84 12.71
C ALA A 20 10.76 6.78 14.22
N LYS A 21 11.81 6.68 15.05
CA LYS A 21 11.68 6.70 16.52
C LYS A 21 11.10 8.01 17.04
N ILE A 22 11.40 9.13 16.39
CA ILE A 22 10.82 10.43 16.76
C ILE A 22 9.36 10.49 16.30
N ALA A 23 9.08 10.13 15.06
CA ALA A 23 7.73 10.12 14.49
C ALA A 23 6.79 9.20 15.27
N ASP A 24 7.27 8.05 15.75
CA ASP A 24 6.49 7.08 16.53
C ASP A 24 5.90 7.63 17.84
N LYS A 25 6.38 8.80 18.30
CA LYS A 25 5.83 9.50 19.47
C LYS A 25 4.68 10.45 19.14
N TYR A 26 4.56 10.87 17.87
CA TYR A 26 3.69 11.99 17.48
C TYR A 26 2.82 11.73 16.25
N ALA A 27 3.16 10.74 15.42
CA ALA A 27 2.45 10.41 14.19
C ALA A 27 1.64 9.13 14.35
N ASP A 28 0.45 9.11 13.76
CA ASP A 28 -0.40 7.92 13.68
C ASP A 28 0.05 6.95 12.59
N LEU A 29 0.76 7.46 11.56
CA LEU A 29 1.26 6.68 10.42
C LEU A 29 2.70 7.05 10.06
N ILE A 30 3.50 6.04 9.75
CA ILE A 30 4.81 6.19 9.11
C ILE A 30 4.74 5.49 7.75
N LEU A 31 5.00 6.26 6.68
CA LEU A 31 4.93 5.80 5.31
C LEU A 31 6.33 5.71 4.69
N ILE A 32 6.62 4.60 4.01
CA ILE A 32 7.85 4.43 3.23
C ILE A 32 7.53 4.43 1.73
N PRO A 33 8.06 5.38 0.93
CA PRO A 33 7.92 5.36 -0.53
C PRO A 33 8.95 4.40 -1.15
N GLU A 34 8.64 3.82 -2.31
CA GLU A 34 9.56 2.89 -2.98
C GLU A 34 10.17 3.47 -4.26
N SER A 35 9.36 3.75 -5.30
CA SER A 35 9.83 4.26 -6.61
C SER A 35 11.19 3.64 -7.03
N TRP A 36 12.29 4.41 -7.00
CA TRP A 36 13.67 3.98 -7.31
C TRP A 36 14.60 3.93 -6.09
N GLY A 37 14.07 4.18 -4.91
CA GLY A 37 14.84 4.24 -3.67
C GLY A 37 15.08 2.88 -3.04
N ARG A 38 15.15 2.92 -1.71
CA ARG A 38 15.24 1.71 -0.89
C ARG A 38 13.94 0.91 -0.98
N ASP A 39 14.07 -0.41 -0.84
CA ASP A 39 12.94 -1.31 -0.75
C ASP A 39 12.04 -0.95 0.46
N ALA A 40 10.75 -0.74 0.20
CA ALA A 40 9.83 -0.29 1.23
C ALA A 40 9.60 -1.34 2.31
N PHE A 41 9.47 -2.63 1.95
CA PHE A 41 9.17 -3.68 2.92
C PHE A 41 10.37 -4.06 3.78
N VAL A 42 11.59 -4.04 3.21
CA VAL A 42 12.82 -4.20 3.99
C VAL A 42 12.94 -3.09 5.02
N THR A 43 12.74 -1.84 4.58
CA THR A 43 12.78 -0.67 5.48
C THR A 43 11.71 -0.78 6.57
N LEU A 44 10.47 -1.08 6.19
CA LEU A 44 9.36 -1.26 7.14
C LEU A 44 9.63 -2.40 8.14
N GLY A 45 10.29 -3.48 7.73
CA GLY A 45 10.72 -4.56 8.62
C GLY A 45 11.69 -4.07 9.69
N VAL A 46 12.68 -3.25 9.33
CA VAL A 46 13.58 -2.59 10.29
C VAL A 46 12.78 -1.70 11.24
N LEU A 47 11.89 -0.87 10.70
CA LEU A 47 11.08 0.06 11.50
C LEU A 47 10.13 -0.65 12.46
N SER A 48 9.59 -1.81 12.08
CA SER A 48 8.67 -2.60 12.91
C SER A 48 9.27 -3.02 14.25
N ASN A 49 10.59 -3.21 14.31
CA ASN A 49 11.31 -3.63 15.52
C ASN A 49 11.70 -2.47 16.44
N ILE A 50 11.64 -1.23 15.95
CA ILE A 50 12.13 -0.05 16.70
C ILE A 50 11.03 1.00 16.97
N THR A 51 9.81 0.74 16.50
CA THR A 51 8.62 1.56 16.71
C THR A 51 7.52 0.71 17.32
N ASN A 52 6.64 1.29 18.13
CA ASN A 52 5.62 0.55 18.87
C ASN A 52 4.20 1.11 18.69
N ASN A 53 4.05 2.35 18.19
CA ASN A 53 2.75 3.04 18.19
C ASN A 53 2.19 3.27 16.79
N SER A 54 2.96 3.88 15.89
CA SER A 54 2.47 4.28 14.56
C SER A 54 2.11 3.06 13.70
N MET A 55 1.08 3.22 12.88
CA MET A 55 0.83 2.33 11.75
C MET A 55 2.00 2.42 10.76
N LEU A 56 2.42 1.29 10.19
CA LEU A 56 3.54 1.18 9.25
C LEU A 56 3.06 0.69 7.89
N GLY A 57 3.43 1.38 6.82
CA GLY A 57 3.02 0.93 5.49
C GLY A 57 3.72 1.66 4.36
N SER A 58 3.47 1.17 3.15
CA SER A 58 4.01 1.80 1.94
C SER A 58 3.25 3.09 1.61
N GLY A 59 3.95 4.08 1.07
CA GLY A 59 3.36 5.34 0.58
C GLY A 59 3.98 5.82 -0.73
N ILE A 60 4.00 5.05 -1.82
CA ILE A 60 3.31 3.78 -2.10
C ILE A 60 4.28 2.76 -2.74
N VAL A 61 3.84 1.51 -2.87
CA VAL A 61 4.49 0.50 -3.73
C VAL A 61 3.69 0.32 -5.02
N SER A 62 4.38 0.02 -6.11
CA SER A 62 3.78 -0.11 -7.43
C SER A 62 3.10 -1.47 -7.61
N ILE A 63 1.90 -1.49 -8.22
CA ILE A 63 1.25 -2.75 -8.67
C ILE A 63 1.98 -3.43 -9.84
N TYR A 64 3.09 -2.86 -10.30
CA TYR A 64 3.99 -3.41 -11.30
C TYR A 64 5.29 -3.95 -10.71
N SER A 65 5.76 -3.47 -9.54
CA SER A 65 7.08 -3.85 -9.03
C SER A 65 7.12 -5.26 -8.44
N ARG A 66 5.98 -5.76 -7.96
CA ARG A 66 5.85 -7.09 -7.35
C ARG A 66 4.53 -7.75 -7.74
N THR A 67 4.43 -9.07 -7.55
CA THR A 67 3.15 -9.78 -7.67
C THR A 67 2.25 -9.49 -6.47
N SER A 68 0.94 -9.63 -6.62
CA SER A 68 0.00 -9.46 -5.50
C SER A 68 0.24 -10.48 -4.38
N ALA A 69 0.69 -11.69 -4.72
CA ALA A 69 1.09 -12.70 -3.74
C ALA A 69 2.32 -12.24 -2.92
N SER A 70 3.34 -11.68 -3.58
CA SER A 70 4.52 -11.14 -2.89
C SER A 70 4.16 -9.99 -1.95
N ILE A 71 3.26 -9.09 -2.35
CA ILE A 71 2.78 -8.00 -1.48
C ILE A 71 1.98 -8.55 -0.30
N ALA A 72 1.09 -9.53 -0.52
CA ALA A 72 0.31 -10.13 0.55
C ALA A 72 1.21 -10.85 1.57
N MET A 73 2.24 -11.57 1.12
CA MET A 73 3.23 -12.19 1.99
C MET A 73 3.99 -11.14 2.81
N ALA A 74 4.50 -10.09 2.16
CA ALA A 74 5.27 -9.04 2.84
C ALA A 74 4.40 -8.29 3.86
N ALA A 75 3.16 -7.95 3.50
CA ALA A 75 2.22 -7.28 4.39
C ALA A 75 1.83 -8.15 5.59
N ALA A 76 1.51 -9.43 5.39
CA ALA A 76 1.17 -10.34 6.49
C ALA A 76 2.35 -10.56 7.45
N THR A 77 3.57 -10.64 6.91
CA THR A 77 4.80 -10.74 7.70
C THR A 77 5.03 -9.47 8.51
N LEU A 78 4.99 -8.30 7.87
CA LEU A 78 5.10 -7.01 8.55
C LEU A 78 4.03 -6.85 9.63
N ASP A 79 2.81 -7.30 9.36
CA ASP A 79 1.70 -7.22 10.30
C ASP A 79 1.94 -8.06 11.57
N ALA A 80 2.53 -9.24 11.42
CA ALA A 80 2.92 -10.05 12.56
C ALA A 80 4.02 -9.37 13.39
N TYR A 81 5.11 -8.92 12.76
CA TYR A 81 6.24 -8.31 13.47
C TYR A 81 5.95 -6.92 14.04
N SER A 82 5.05 -6.18 13.42
CA SER A 82 4.62 -4.86 13.90
C SER A 82 3.49 -4.94 14.93
N ASN A 83 3.03 -6.13 15.33
CA ASN A 83 1.88 -6.31 16.21
C ASN A 83 0.60 -5.61 15.67
N LYS A 84 0.18 -6.02 14.47
CA LYS A 84 -1.05 -5.57 13.78
C LYS A 84 -1.06 -4.12 13.30
N ARG A 85 0.12 -3.50 13.17
CA ARG A 85 0.26 -2.10 12.74
C ARG A 85 0.49 -1.93 11.24
N ALA A 86 0.44 -2.99 10.43
CA ALA A 86 0.69 -2.87 9.00
C ALA A 86 -0.49 -2.24 8.22
N PHE A 87 -0.19 -1.54 7.14
CA PHE A 87 -1.10 -1.23 6.04
C PHE A 87 -0.36 -1.24 4.70
N ILE A 88 -1.10 -1.28 3.59
CA ILE A 88 -0.54 -1.34 2.24
C ILE A 88 -0.97 -0.09 1.47
N GLY A 89 -0.02 0.75 1.07
CA GLY A 89 -0.28 1.80 0.08
C GLY A 89 0.12 1.34 -1.32
N LEU A 90 -0.85 1.29 -2.25
CA LEU A 90 -0.66 0.85 -3.64
C LEU A 90 -0.80 2.02 -4.61
N GLY A 91 -0.05 1.96 -5.72
CA GLY A 91 -0.21 2.91 -6.83
C GLY A 91 0.15 2.30 -8.17
N ALA A 92 -0.33 2.92 -9.24
CA ALA A 92 0.00 2.48 -10.61
C ALA A 92 1.41 2.87 -11.06
N SER A 93 2.10 3.78 -10.33
CA SER A 93 3.32 4.44 -10.78
C SER A 93 3.12 5.26 -12.08
N SER A 94 4.20 5.67 -12.73
CA SER A 94 4.19 6.38 -14.02
C SER A 94 4.62 5.47 -15.16
N LYS A 95 4.19 5.80 -16.39
CA LYS A 95 4.57 5.06 -17.61
C LYS A 95 6.09 4.92 -17.73
N SER A 96 6.82 6.02 -17.54
CA SER A 96 8.28 6.02 -17.64
C SER A 96 8.94 5.07 -16.64
N ILE A 97 8.51 5.07 -15.37
CA ILE A 97 9.07 4.17 -14.36
C ILE A 97 8.76 2.72 -14.71
N VAL A 98 7.51 2.42 -15.09
CA VAL A 98 7.07 1.05 -15.37
C VAL A 98 7.74 0.49 -16.61
N GLU A 99 7.78 1.24 -17.71
CA GLU A 99 8.34 0.75 -18.98
C GLU A 99 9.87 0.81 -19.00
N ASN A 100 10.48 1.90 -18.53
CA ASN A 100 11.93 2.09 -18.67
C ASN A 100 12.74 1.44 -17.55
N TRP A 101 12.20 1.34 -16.32
CA TRP A 101 12.97 0.84 -15.17
C TRP A 101 12.55 -0.57 -14.76
N HIS A 102 11.27 -0.91 -14.90
CA HIS A 102 10.77 -2.26 -14.61
C HIS A 102 10.61 -3.13 -15.86
N GLY A 103 10.73 -2.57 -17.07
CA GLY A 103 10.62 -3.33 -18.32
C GLY A 103 9.23 -3.93 -18.56
N LEU A 104 8.18 -3.34 -17.97
CA LEU A 104 6.80 -3.84 -18.05
C LEU A 104 5.93 -2.92 -18.88
N GLU A 105 4.90 -3.47 -19.52
CA GLU A 105 3.95 -2.69 -20.29
C GLU A 105 2.96 -1.93 -19.40
N PHE A 106 2.89 -0.60 -19.53
CA PHE A 106 2.00 0.24 -18.74
C PHE A 106 0.59 0.29 -19.33
N LYS A 107 -0.24 -0.72 -19.05
CA LYS A 107 -1.61 -0.82 -19.54
C LYS A 107 -2.61 -1.37 -18.54
N ASP A 108 -3.89 -1.18 -18.83
CA ASP A 108 -5.03 -1.73 -18.07
C ASP A 108 -4.96 -1.42 -16.56
N ASN A 109 -4.42 -0.26 -16.17
CA ASN A 109 -4.12 0.10 -14.77
C ASN A 109 -5.30 -0.08 -13.80
N VAL A 110 -6.51 0.31 -14.21
CA VAL A 110 -7.72 0.21 -13.37
C VAL A 110 -8.06 -1.27 -13.12
N THR A 111 -8.08 -2.08 -14.18
CA THR A 111 -8.29 -3.53 -14.07
C THR A 111 -7.19 -4.17 -13.22
N ARG A 112 -5.93 -3.83 -13.48
CA ARG A 112 -4.79 -4.34 -12.72
C ARG A 112 -4.95 -4.06 -11.23
N MET A 113 -5.22 -2.81 -10.84
CA MET A 113 -5.40 -2.42 -9.44
C MET A 113 -6.53 -3.20 -8.77
N ARG A 114 -7.69 -3.34 -9.44
CA ARG A 114 -8.82 -4.12 -8.93
C ARG A 114 -8.42 -5.56 -8.63
N GLU A 115 -7.88 -6.25 -9.63
CA GLU A 115 -7.47 -7.65 -9.50
C GLU A 115 -6.35 -7.83 -8.46
N TYR A 116 -5.46 -6.84 -8.34
CA TYR A 116 -4.39 -6.84 -7.34
C TYR A 116 -4.94 -6.77 -5.92
N VAL A 117 -5.89 -5.87 -5.66
CA VAL A 117 -6.53 -5.72 -4.34
C VAL A 117 -7.38 -6.95 -3.99
N GLU A 118 -8.21 -7.43 -4.92
CA GLU A 118 -9.03 -8.63 -4.73
C GLU A 118 -8.15 -9.84 -4.39
N SER A 119 -7.08 -10.06 -5.15
CA SER A 119 -6.16 -11.18 -4.90
C SER A 119 -5.40 -11.05 -3.58
N ILE A 120 -4.95 -9.85 -3.19
CA ILE A 120 -4.35 -9.63 -1.85
C ILE A 120 -5.35 -10.00 -0.75
N ARG A 121 -6.59 -9.50 -0.83
CA ARG A 121 -7.61 -9.79 0.19
C ARG A 121 -7.92 -11.29 0.28
N LEU A 122 -8.00 -11.99 -0.86
CA LEU A 122 -8.18 -13.45 -0.88
C LEU A 122 -7.02 -14.18 -0.22
N ILE A 123 -5.77 -13.77 -0.49
CA ILE A 123 -4.58 -14.39 0.10
C ILE A 123 -4.55 -14.18 1.62
N LEU A 124 -4.86 -12.98 2.10
CA LEU A 124 -4.89 -12.65 3.53
C LEU A 124 -6.01 -13.39 4.29
N SER A 125 -7.05 -13.86 3.61
CA SER A 125 -8.11 -14.70 4.22
C SER A 125 -7.60 -16.06 4.73
N ASN A 126 -6.35 -16.43 4.44
CA ASN A 126 -5.71 -17.70 4.82
C ASN A 126 -6.41 -18.96 4.29
N LYS A 127 -7.23 -18.81 3.25
CA LYS A 127 -7.80 -19.93 2.50
C LYS A 127 -6.92 -20.26 1.30
N LYS A 128 -7.15 -21.43 0.71
CA LYS A 128 -6.53 -21.80 -0.57
C LYS A 128 -7.10 -20.89 -1.66
N VAL A 129 -6.23 -20.18 -2.38
CA VAL A 129 -6.59 -19.18 -3.38
C VAL A 129 -6.37 -19.74 -4.78
N ASN A 130 -7.41 -19.63 -5.60
CA ASN A 130 -7.34 -19.62 -7.04
C ASN A 130 -7.98 -18.32 -7.52
N TYR A 131 -7.26 -17.55 -8.32
CA TYR A 131 -7.74 -16.29 -8.88
C TYR A 131 -7.38 -16.27 -10.37
N ASN A 132 -8.36 -16.01 -11.23
CA ASN A 132 -8.19 -16.06 -12.68
C ASN A 132 -8.76 -14.79 -13.31
N GLY A 133 -8.07 -13.67 -13.07
CA GLY A 133 -8.39 -12.39 -13.71
C GLY A 133 -7.79 -12.27 -15.10
N LYS A 134 -8.02 -11.11 -15.74
CA LYS A 134 -7.42 -10.74 -17.02
C LYS A 134 -5.90 -10.61 -16.88
N ILE A 135 -5.42 -10.13 -15.75
CA ILE A 135 -4.01 -9.76 -15.51
C ILE A 135 -3.41 -10.61 -14.39
N VAL A 136 -4.06 -10.70 -13.24
CA VAL A 136 -3.58 -11.48 -12.10
C VAL A 136 -4.08 -12.92 -12.23
N LYS A 137 -3.16 -13.88 -12.17
CA LYS A 137 -3.46 -15.30 -12.17
C LYS A 137 -2.73 -15.98 -11.01
N ILE A 138 -3.49 -16.61 -10.12
CA ILE A 138 -2.99 -17.34 -8.96
C ILE A 138 -3.64 -18.71 -8.99
N ARG A 139 -2.84 -19.77 -8.86
CA ARG A 139 -3.33 -21.15 -8.79
C ARG A 139 -2.72 -21.83 -7.58
N ASN A 140 -3.55 -22.55 -6.83
CA ASN A 140 -3.12 -23.42 -5.74
C ASN A 140 -2.25 -22.72 -4.68
N PHE A 141 -2.52 -21.44 -4.37
CA PHE A 141 -1.71 -20.68 -3.43
C PHE A 141 -2.35 -20.65 -2.03
N LYS A 142 -1.55 -20.73 -0.98
CA LYS A 142 -1.95 -20.45 0.40
C LYS A 142 -0.72 -19.93 1.15
N LEU A 143 -0.90 -19.00 2.07
CA LEU A 143 0.19 -18.58 2.95
C LEU A 143 0.68 -19.76 3.79
N GLY A 144 2.01 -19.87 3.92
CA GLY A 144 2.65 -20.91 4.73
C GLY A 144 2.51 -20.70 6.25
N PHE A 145 1.89 -19.60 6.65
CA PHE A 145 1.58 -19.26 8.03
C PHE A 145 0.19 -18.64 8.12
N LYS A 146 -0.41 -18.64 9.31
CA LYS A 146 -1.68 -17.97 9.57
C LYS A 146 -1.42 -16.48 9.81
N PRO A 147 -1.97 -15.56 8.98
CA PRO A 147 -1.93 -14.13 9.27
C PRO A 147 -2.56 -13.80 10.63
N VAL A 148 -2.01 -12.79 11.31
CA VAL A 148 -2.55 -12.30 12.59
C VAL A 148 -3.86 -11.51 12.43
N ARG A 149 -4.14 -11.04 11.20
CA ARG A 149 -5.39 -10.44 10.75
C ARG A 149 -5.78 -11.02 9.40
N ASP A 150 -7.07 -11.24 9.19
CA ASP A 150 -7.65 -11.61 7.90
C ASP A 150 -7.77 -10.43 6.92
N LYS A 151 -7.73 -9.20 7.46
CA LYS A 151 -7.77 -7.96 6.70
C LYS A 151 -6.66 -6.99 7.15
N ILE A 152 -5.82 -6.59 6.20
CA ILE A 152 -4.87 -5.49 6.33
C ILE A 152 -5.42 -4.30 5.52
N PRO A 153 -5.46 -3.07 6.05
CA PRO A 153 -5.95 -1.91 5.32
C PRO A 153 -5.15 -1.65 4.03
N ILE A 154 -5.86 -1.39 2.93
CA ILE A 154 -5.26 -1.05 1.63
C ILE A 154 -5.64 0.37 1.24
N TYR A 155 -4.65 1.25 1.18
CA TYR A 155 -4.76 2.62 0.70
C TYR A 155 -4.36 2.66 -0.77
N ILE A 156 -5.17 3.31 -1.61
CA ILE A 156 -4.92 3.38 -3.05
C ILE A 156 -4.56 4.82 -3.42
N ALA A 157 -3.40 4.99 -4.05
CA ALA A 157 -3.01 6.25 -4.63
C ALA A 157 -3.71 6.47 -5.97
N ALA A 158 -4.50 7.55 -6.07
CA ALA A 158 -5.27 7.84 -7.26
C ALA A 158 -5.42 9.34 -7.51
N ILE A 159 -5.23 9.74 -8.77
CA ILE A 159 -5.39 11.13 -9.23
C ILE A 159 -6.43 11.21 -10.36
N LYS A 160 -6.34 10.31 -11.34
CA LYS A 160 -7.26 10.30 -12.49
C LYS A 160 -8.63 9.74 -12.09
N THR A 161 -9.71 10.34 -12.61
CA THR A 161 -11.11 10.04 -12.27
C THR A 161 -11.45 8.54 -12.21
N LYS A 162 -11.04 7.75 -13.21
CA LYS A 162 -11.32 6.30 -13.23
C LYS A 162 -10.66 5.56 -12.06
N MET A 163 -9.40 5.88 -11.76
CA MET A 163 -8.68 5.27 -10.64
C MET A 163 -9.19 5.79 -9.30
N LEU A 164 -9.59 7.07 -9.23
CA LEU A 164 -10.19 7.66 -8.05
C LEU A 164 -11.49 6.94 -7.69
N ASN A 165 -12.39 6.77 -8.65
CA ASN A 165 -13.65 6.04 -8.43
C ASN A 165 -13.39 4.61 -7.98
N LEU A 166 -12.41 3.92 -8.58
CA LEU A 166 -12.01 2.58 -8.14
C LEU A 166 -11.49 2.60 -6.70
N ALA A 167 -10.62 3.55 -6.36
CA ALA A 167 -10.03 3.67 -5.02
C ALA A 167 -11.12 3.85 -3.94
N LEU A 168 -12.16 4.62 -4.25
CA LEU A 168 -13.31 4.82 -3.37
C LEU A 168 -14.18 3.56 -3.24
N GLU A 169 -14.20 2.71 -4.26
CA GLU A 169 -15.01 1.48 -4.27
C GLU A 169 -14.35 0.34 -3.49
N ILE A 170 -13.03 0.14 -3.62
CA ILE A 170 -12.35 -1.08 -3.12
C ILE A 170 -11.27 -0.81 -2.05
N GLY A 171 -10.83 0.44 -1.92
CA GLY A 171 -9.80 0.86 -0.98
C GLY A 171 -10.36 1.08 0.42
N ASP A 172 -9.53 0.84 1.43
CA ASP A 172 -9.79 1.26 2.81
C ASP A 172 -9.33 2.71 3.07
N GLY A 173 -8.62 3.32 2.09
CA GLY A 173 -8.16 4.70 2.12
C GLY A 173 -7.74 5.21 0.75
N LEU A 174 -7.70 6.54 0.59
CA LEU A 174 -7.24 7.22 -0.62
C LEU A 174 -5.96 8.00 -0.32
N ILE A 175 -4.93 7.83 -1.15
CA ILE A 175 -3.71 8.66 -1.13
C ILE A 175 -3.73 9.60 -2.34
N ILE A 176 -3.63 10.90 -2.10
CA ILE A 176 -3.50 11.93 -3.14
C ILE A 176 -2.15 12.62 -3.02
N PHE A 177 -1.48 12.85 -4.16
CA PHE A 177 -0.17 13.50 -4.22
C PHE A 177 -0.24 14.71 -5.14
N LEU A 178 0.20 15.87 -4.63
CA LEU A 178 0.17 17.16 -5.33
C LEU A 178 -1.17 17.42 -6.03
N TYR A 179 -2.27 17.20 -5.31
CA TYR A 179 -3.62 17.38 -5.83
C TYR A 179 -4.10 18.82 -5.61
N PRO A 180 -4.77 19.46 -6.59
CA PRO A 180 -5.24 20.83 -6.43
C PRO A 180 -6.22 20.96 -5.26
N ILE A 181 -5.95 21.89 -4.34
CA ILE A 181 -6.75 22.09 -3.12
C ILE A 181 -8.22 22.36 -3.45
N HIS A 182 -8.49 23.14 -4.50
CA HIS A 182 -9.85 23.47 -4.92
C HIS A 182 -10.64 22.27 -5.47
N GLU A 183 -9.99 21.19 -5.89
CA GLU A 183 -10.63 19.94 -6.33
C GLU A 183 -10.94 18.99 -5.16
N ILE A 184 -10.33 19.19 -3.98
CA ILE A 184 -10.55 18.33 -2.81
C ILE A 184 -12.04 18.21 -2.46
N PRO A 185 -12.85 19.30 -2.38
CA PRO A 185 -14.27 19.18 -2.11
C PRO A 185 -15.02 18.28 -3.12
N ASN A 186 -14.63 18.30 -4.40
CA ASN A 186 -15.24 17.44 -5.42
C ASN A 186 -14.94 15.96 -5.18
N VAL A 187 -13.72 15.64 -4.73
CA VAL A 187 -13.35 14.29 -4.32
C VAL A 187 -14.11 13.87 -3.07
N LEU A 188 -14.15 14.73 -2.04
CA LEU A 188 -14.84 14.44 -0.78
C LEU A 188 -16.34 14.20 -0.98
N ARG A 189 -17.00 14.89 -1.91
CA ARG A 189 -18.41 14.63 -2.24
C ARG A 189 -18.67 13.24 -2.81
N LYS A 190 -17.67 12.60 -3.41
CA LYS A 190 -17.78 11.23 -3.94
C LYS A 190 -17.56 10.17 -2.86
N ILE A 191 -16.95 10.54 -1.74
CA ILE A 191 -16.78 9.66 -0.59
C ILE A 191 -18.15 9.53 0.09
N LYS A 192 -18.74 8.33 0.05
CA LYS A 192 -19.95 8.06 0.85
C LYS A 192 -19.57 8.18 2.32
N ARG A 193 -20.32 9.01 3.07
CA ARG A 193 -20.00 9.45 4.44
C ARG A 193 -19.75 8.31 5.45
N ASP A 194 -20.15 7.07 5.14
CA ASP A 194 -20.08 5.93 6.06
C ASP A 194 -19.01 4.88 5.71
N GLU A 195 -18.26 5.02 4.60
CA GLU A 195 -17.37 3.95 4.09
C GLU A 195 -15.91 4.08 4.54
N PHE A 196 -15.48 5.23 5.06
CA PHE A 196 -14.10 5.44 5.57
C PHE A 196 -14.12 5.68 7.08
N LYS A 197 -13.84 4.63 7.86
CA LYS A 197 -13.45 4.81 9.26
C LYS A 197 -11.99 5.28 9.29
N VAL A 198 -11.80 6.59 9.51
CA VAL A 198 -10.48 7.21 9.77
C VAL A 198 -9.88 6.67 11.05
#